data_AF-A0A7J6GLL1-F1
#
_entry.id   AF-A0A7J6GLL1-F1
#
_cell.length_a   1.000
_cell.length_b   1.000
_cell.length_c   1.000
_cell.angle_alpha   90.00
_cell.angle_beta   90.00
_cell.angle_gamma   90.00
#
_symmetry.space_group_name_H-M   'P 1'
#
loop_
_entity.id
_entity.type
_entity.pdbx_description
1 polymer ?
#
loop_
_entity_poly.entity_id
_entity_poly.type
_entity_poly.pdbx_seq_one_letter_code
_entity_poly.pdbx_strand_id
1 'polypeptide(L)'
;MVGRVLGGIATSLLFSSFESWLVAEHNKRGFEQQWLSITFSKAIFLGNDLVAIVAGLLGNLLVDSLSLGPVAPFDAASCFLAIDEKMALLGAIQSLFEGSMYTFVFLWTPALIPNDKDIPHGFIFATFILD
;
A
#
# COMPACT_ATOMS: atom_id res chain seq x y z
N MET A 1 12.49 10.11 16.10
CA MET A 1 12.24 11.02 14.96
C MET A 1 12.82 10.47 13.65
N VAL A 2 14.09 10.06 13.61
CA VAL A 2 14.77 9.58 12.39
C VAL A 2 14.06 8.41 11.68
N GLY A 3 13.74 7.32 12.37
CA GLY A 3 13.06 6.16 11.74
C GLY A 3 11.66 6.45 11.19
N ARG A 4 11.01 7.53 11.65
CA ARG A 4 9.67 7.95 11.23
C ARG A 4 9.71 8.78 9.94
N VAL A 5 10.67 9.70 9.87
CA VAL A 5 10.99 10.47 8.66
C VAL A 5 11.46 9.53 7.55
N LEU A 6 12.32 8.56 7.89
CA LEU A 6 12.79 7.56 6.92
C LEU A 6 11.67 6.65 6.41
N GLY A 7 10.64 6.36 7.21
CA GLY A 7 9.48 5.56 6.80
C GLY A 7 8.62 6.27 5.75
N GLY A 8 8.24 7.53 6.00
CA GLY A 8 7.49 8.36 5.04
C GLY A 8 8.29 8.58 3.75
N ILE A 9 9.57 8.95 3.86
CA ILE A 9 10.48 9.07 2.72
C ILE A 9 10.55 7.76 1.92
N ALA A 10 10.62 6.61 2.58
CA ALA A 10 10.63 5.32 1.88
C ALA A 10 9.32 5.06 1.13
N THR A 11 8.16 5.42 1.70
CA THR A 11 6.85 5.33 1.05
C THR A 11 6.80 6.18 -0.21
N SER A 12 7.11 7.47 -0.04
CA SER A 12 7.11 8.47 -1.10
C SER A 12 8.09 8.08 -2.19
N LEU A 13 9.28 7.59 -1.84
CA LEU A 13 10.26 7.09 -2.82
C LEU A 13 9.76 5.85 -3.55
N LEU A 14 9.12 4.89 -2.89
CA LEU A 14 8.67 3.66 -3.55
C LEU A 14 7.66 3.95 -4.68
N PHE A 15 6.67 4.82 -4.40
CA PHE A 15 5.67 5.20 -5.40
C PHE A 15 6.22 6.24 -6.40
N SER A 16 6.88 7.30 -5.92
CA SER A 16 7.37 8.38 -6.78
C SER A 16 8.52 7.94 -7.70
N SER A 17 9.41 7.03 -7.25
CA SER A 17 10.50 6.51 -8.10
C SER A 17 9.94 5.67 -9.25
N PHE A 18 8.91 4.86 -8.99
CA PHE A 18 8.24 4.08 -10.02
C PHE A 18 7.52 4.98 -11.03
N GLU A 19 6.74 5.96 -10.55
CA GLU A 19 6.06 6.92 -11.42
C GLU A 19 7.05 7.69 -12.28
N SER A 20 8.14 8.18 -11.68
CA SER A 20 9.20 8.92 -12.37
C SER A 20 9.91 8.07 -13.41
N TRP A 21 10.20 6.80 -13.10
CA TRP A 21 10.77 5.86 -14.07
C TRP A 21 9.81 5.60 -15.23
N LEU A 22 8.51 5.40 -14.94
CA LEU A 22 7.49 5.18 -15.96
C LEU A 22 7.38 6.38 -16.91
N VAL A 23 7.37 7.59 -16.36
CA VAL A 23 7.36 8.84 -17.13
C VAL A 23 8.62 8.96 -18.00
N ALA A 24 9.80 8.66 -17.44
CA ALA A 24 11.06 8.73 -18.16
C ALA A 24 11.14 7.72 -19.31
N GLU A 25 10.72 6.48 -19.10
CA GLU A 25 10.72 5.44 -20.12
C GLU A 25 9.66 5.73 -21.22
N HIS A 26 8.49 6.27 -20.83
CA HIS A 26 7.45 6.72 -21.77
C HIS A 26 7.96 7.83 -22.69
N ASN A 27 8.65 8.83 -22.12
CA ASN A 27 9.28 9.91 -22.87
C ASN A 27 10.42 9.41 -23.77
N LYS A 28 11.25 8.48 -23.28
CA LYS A 28 12.36 7.88 -24.06
C LYS A 28 11.87 7.14 -25.30
N ARG A 29 10.68 6.52 -25.23
CA ARG A 29 10.05 5.82 -26.35
C ARG A 29 9.25 6.75 -27.27
N GLY A 30 9.16 8.05 -26.95
CA GLY A 30 8.47 9.05 -27.76
C GLY A 30 6.95 8.84 -27.82
N PHE A 31 6.37 8.22 -26.81
CA PHE A 31 4.93 7.99 -26.77
C PHE A 31 4.16 9.28 -26.47
N GLU A 32 2.90 9.32 -26.90
CA GLU A 32 2.03 10.48 -26.72
C GLU A 32 1.67 10.68 -25.24
N GLN A 33 1.69 11.93 -24.76
CA GLN A 33 1.51 12.27 -23.33
C GLN A 33 0.17 11.78 -22.75
N GLN A 34 -0.87 11.73 -23.58
CA GLN A 34 -2.21 11.28 -23.18
C GLN A 34 -2.23 9.81 -22.71
N TRP A 35 -1.35 8.96 -23.26
CA TRP A 35 -1.29 7.54 -22.93
C TRP A 35 -0.72 7.28 -21.54
N LEU A 36 0.12 8.19 -21.03
CA LEU A 36 0.64 8.11 -19.67
C LEU A 36 -0.50 8.28 -18.65
N SER A 37 -1.31 9.32 -18.80
CA SER A 37 -2.47 9.57 -17.94
C SER A 37 -3.52 8.48 -18.03
N ILE A 38 -3.76 7.93 -19.24
CA ILE A 38 -4.67 6.78 -19.41
C ILE A 38 -4.09 5.53 -18.72
N THR A 39 -2.78 5.30 -18.81
CA THR A 39 -2.11 4.17 -18.13
C THR A 39 -2.28 4.26 -16.62
N PHE A 40 -1.99 5.42 -16.02
CA PHE A 40 -2.17 5.63 -14.58
C PHE A 40 -3.63 5.48 -14.15
N SER A 41 -4.56 6.14 -14.84
CA SER A 41 -6.00 6.00 -14.54
C SER A 41 -6.48 4.56 -14.68
N LYS A 42 -6.05 3.85 -15.71
CA LYS A 42 -6.44 2.45 -15.95
C LYS A 42 -5.83 1.52 -14.90
N ALA A 43 -4.59 1.76 -14.49
CA ALA A 43 -3.93 1.00 -13.42
C ALA A 43 -4.62 1.19 -12.07
N ILE A 44 -4.99 2.42 -11.71
CA ILE A 44 -5.70 2.70 -10.45
C ILE A 44 -7.12 2.12 -10.50
N PHE A 45 -7.88 2.43 -11.55
CA PHE A 45 -9.28 2.02 -11.66
C PHE A 45 -9.46 0.50 -11.83
N LEU A 46 -8.68 -0.14 -12.72
CA LEU A 46 -8.79 -1.58 -12.91
C LEU A 46 -8.00 -2.36 -11.86
N GLY A 47 -6.82 -1.87 -11.46
CA GLY A 47 -5.92 -2.60 -10.58
C GLY A 47 -6.31 -2.51 -9.11
N ASN A 48 -6.77 -1.36 -8.63
CA ASN A 48 -7.13 -1.19 -7.22
C ASN A 48 -8.63 -1.41 -7.01
N ASP A 49 -9.48 -0.58 -7.62
CA ASP A 49 -10.92 -0.61 -7.36
C ASP A 49 -11.61 -1.88 -7.88
N LEU A 50 -11.42 -2.21 -9.16
CA LEU A 50 -12.10 -3.38 -9.74
C LEU A 50 -11.62 -4.69 -9.12
N VAL A 51 -10.31 -4.86 -8.93
CA VAL A 51 -9.75 -6.06 -8.29
C VAL A 51 -10.23 -6.17 -6.84
N ALA A 52 -10.34 -5.07 -6.08
CA ALA A 52 -10.86 -5.11 -4.72
C ALA A 52 -12.32 -5.60 -4.67
N ILE A 53 -13.17 -5.12 -5.58
CA ILE A 53 -14.56 -5.57 -5.70
C ILE A 53 -14.62 -7.06 -6.04
N VAL A 54 -13.84 -7.50 -7.03
CA VAL A 54 -13.80 -8.91 -7.45
C VAL A 54 -13.24 -9.80 -6.34
N ALA A 55 -12.17 -9.39 -5.65
CA ALA A 55 -11.60 -10.12 -4.53
C ALA A 55 -12.58 -10.25 -3.36
N GLY A 56 -13.34 -9.19 -3.05
CA GLY A 56 -14.41 -9.22 -2.05
C GLY A 56 -15.53 -10.19 -2.43
N LEU A 57 -15.98 -10.16 -3.70
CA LEU A 57 -17.01 -11.07 -4.19
C LEU A 57 -16.52 -12.53 -4.21
N LEU A 58 -15.29 -12.78 -4.65
CA LEU A 58 -14.66 -14.10 -4.62
C LEU A 58 -14.52 -14.61 -3.19
N GLY A 59 -14.08 -13.76 -2.26
CA GLY A 59 -14.01 -14.09 -0.84
C GLY A 59 -15.38 -14.49 -0.29
N ASN A 60 -16.44 -13.75 -0.65
CA ASN A 60 -17.80 -14.09 -0.25
C ASN A 60 -18.28 -15.42 -0.86
N LEU A 61 -18.01 -15.66 -2.15
CA LEU A 61 -18.33 -16.93 -2.83
C LEU A 61 -17.57 -18.12 -2.23
N LEU A 62 -16.30 -17.95 -1.84
CA LEU A 62 -15.48 -18.98 -1.20
C LEU A 62 -16.05 -19.39 0.16
N VAL A 63 -16.57 -18.42 0.92
CA VAL A 63 -17.22 -18.67 2.22
C VAL A 63 -18.60 -19.30 2.04
N ASP A 64 -19.44 -18.75 1.15
CA ASP A 64 -20.84 -19.18 0.99
C ASP A 64 -21.00 -20.48 0.18
N SER A 65 -20.25 -20.65 -0.91
CA SER A 65 -20.45 -21.75 -1.87
C SER A 65 -19.67 -23.02 -1.50
N LEU A 66 -18.51 -22.86 -0.83
CA LEU A 66 -17.67 -23.98 -0.41
C LEU A 66 -17.77 -24.32 1.09
N SER A 67 -18.52 -23.52 1.88
CA SER A 67 -18.70 -23.71 3.33
C SER A 67 -17.39 -23.83 4.12
N LEU A 68 -16.26 -23.35 3.58
CA LEU A 68 -14.91 -23.53 4.13
C LEU A 68 -14.66 -22.69 5.40
N GLY A 69 -15.70 -22.05 5.94
CA GLY A 69 -15.64 -21.19 7.12
C GLY A 69 -14.97 -19.84 6.85
N PRO A 70 -14.88 -18.97 7.86
CA PRO A 70 -14.36 -17.60 7.73
C PRO A 70 -12.88 -17.52 7.30
N VAL A 71 -12.16 -18.64 7.37
CA VAL A 71 -10.72 -18.72 7.06
C VAL A 71 -10.42 -19.05 5.60
N ALA A 72 -11.44 -19.45 4.81
CA ALA A 72 -11.30 -19.81 3.41
C ALA A 72 -10.56 -18.77 2.53
N PRO A 73 -10.87 -17.45 2.60
CA PRO A 73 -10.15 -16.46 1.80
C PRO A 73 -8.68 -16.32 2.22
N PHE A 74 -8.36 -16.50 3.50
CA PHE A 74 -6.98 -16.44 3.99
C PHE A 74 -6.14 -17.63 3.52
N ASP A 75 -6.74 -18.82 3.52
CA ASP A 75 -6.07 -20.04 3.09
C ASP A 75 -5.81 -20.02 1.57
N ALA A 76 -6.80 -19.56 0.80
CA ALA A 76 -6.64 -19.31 -0.64
C ALA A 76 -5.51 -18.30 -0.92
N ALA A 77 -5.50 -17.15 -0.23
CA ALA A 77 -4.46 -16.14 -0.40
C ALA A 77 -3.06 -16.67 -0.03
N SER A 78 -2.96 -17.45 1.05
CA SER A 78 -1.70 -18.07 1.50
C SER A 78 -1.18 -19.08 0.47
N CYS A 79 -2.07 -19.88 -0.12
CA CYS A 79 -1.72 -20.80 -1.20
C CYS A 79 -1.21 -20.04 -2.44
N PHE A 80 -1.91 -18.98 -2.86
CA PHE A 80 -1.48 -18.15 -3.99
C PHE A 80 -0.10 -17.50 -3.77
N LEU A 81 0.16 -16.98 -2.57
CA LEU A 81 1.47 -16.45 -2.21
C LEU A 81 2.55 -17.52 -2.20
N ALA A 82 2.24 -18.75 -1.77
CA ALA A 82 3.21 -19.84 -1.72
C ALA A 82 3.57 -20.40 -3.11
N ILE A 83 2.70 -20.23 -4.11
CA ILE A 83 2.93 -20.72 -5.48
C ILE A 83 3.92 -19.85 -6.24
N ASP A 84 3.91 -18.53 -6.02
CA ASP A 84 4.71 -17.57 -6.80
C ASP A 84 5.73 -16.86 -5.90
N GLU A 85 7.02 -17.19 -6.09
CA GLU A 85 8.15 -16.62 -5.33
C GLU A 85 8.24 -15.09 -5.48
N LYS A 86 7.87 -14.54 -6.64
CA LYS A 86 7.90 -13.10 -6.87
C LYS A 86 6.78 -12.40 -6.11
N MET A 87 5.58 -13.00 -6.09
CA MET A 87 4.47 -12.53 -5.28
C MET A 87 4.81 -12.60 -3.78
N ALA A 88 5.45 -13.69 -3.33
CA ALA A 88 5.90 -13.83 -1.95
C ALA A 88 6.91 -12.74 -1.56
N LEU A 89 7.89 -12.45 -2.42
CA LEU A 89 8.88 -11.40 -2.15
C LEU A 89 8.25 -10.00 -2.13
N LEU A 90 7.34 -9.71 -3.07
CA LEU A 90 6.58 -8.45 -3.08
C LEU A 90 5.73 -8.30 -1.81
N GLY A 91 5.03 -9.37 -1.40
CA GLY A 91 4.28 -9.41 -0.15
C GLY A 91 5.16 -9.20 1.09
N ALA A 92 6.36 -9.79 1.11
CA ALA A 92 7.32 -9.60 2.20
C ALA A 92 7.77 -8.14 2.30
N ILE A 93 8.15 -7.52 1.17
CA ILE A 93 8.55 -6.11 1.13
C ILE A 93 7.40 -5.21 1.60
N GLN A 94 6.18 -5.45 1.13
CA GLN A 94 5.00 -4.69 1.54
C GLN A 94 4.70 -4.85 3.04
N SER A 95 4.74 -6.08 3.57
CA SER A 95 4.48 -6.34 4.99
C SER A 95 5.52 -5.70 5.92
N LEU A 96 6.80 -5.71 5.54
CA LEU A 96 7.87 -5.05 6.30
C LEU A 96 7.67 -3.55 6.34
N PHE A 97 7.29 -2.99 5.19
CA PHE A 97 7.03 -1.58 5.04
C PHE A 97 5.79 -1.12 5.82
N GLU A 98 4.67 -1.82 5.65
CA GLU A 98 3.40 -1.51 6.32
C GLU A 98 3.48 -1.78 7.84
N GLY A 99 4.21 -2.81 8.24
CA GLY A 99 4.53 -3.08 9.65
C GLY A 99 5.34 -1.96 10.31
N SER A 100 6.27 -1.33 9.57
CA SER A 100 7.00 -0.16 10.06
C SER A 100 6.07 1.06 10.24
N MET A 101 5.10 1.23 9.35
CA MET A 101 4.09 2.29 9.39
C MET A 101 3.12 2.12 10.57
N TYR A 102 2.63 0.91 10.84
CA TYR A 102 1.77 0.65 12.00
C TYR A 102 2.51 0.81 13.32
N THR A 103 3.75 0.32 13.42
CA THR A 103 4.61 0.54 14.60
C THR A 103 4.78 2.03 14.87
N PHE A 104 4.91 2.84 13.82
CA PHE A 104 4.88 4.29 13.88
C PHE A 104 3.53 4.80 14.44
N VAL A 105 2.37 4.40 13.92
CA VAL A 105 1.05 4.91 14.35
C VAL A 105 0.76 4.58 15.82
N PHE A 106 1.25 3.47 16.34
CA PHE A 106 1.06 3.13 17.76
C PHE A 106 1.98 3.92 18.71
N LEU A 107 3.19 4.27 18.27
CA LEU A 107 4.21 4.83 19.18
C LEU A 107 4.27 6.36 19.22
N TRP A 108 3.67 7.12 18.28
CA TRP A 108 3.80 8.59 18.33
C TRP A 108 3.03 9.23 19.46
N THR A 109 1.77 8.87 19.66
CA THR A 109 0.92 9.47 20.69
C THR A 109 1.56 9.35 22.08
N PRO A 110 1.99 8.15 22.55
CA PRO A 110 2.69 8.04 23.83
C PRO A 110 4.05 8.74 23.88
N ALA A 111 4.75 8.89 22.74
CA ALA A 111 6.03 9.62 22.69
C ALA A 111 5.87 11.15 22.81
N LEU A 112 4.68 11.70 22.56
CA LEU A 112 4.37 13.13 22.62
C LEU A 112 3.77 13.57 23.96
N ILE A 113 3.28 12.62 24.76
CA ILE A 113 2.64 12.85 26.07
C ILE A 113 3.58 13.27 27.24
N PRO A 114 4.94 13.31 27.18
CA PRO A 114 5.73 13.76 28.33
C PRO A 114 5.54 15.23 28.77
N ASN A 115 4.86 16.07 27.97
CA ASN A 115 4.86 17.53 28.14
C ASN A 115 3.53 18.18 28.55
N ASP A 116 2.45 17.41 28.81
CA ASP A 116 1.18 17.90 29.37
C ASP A 116 0.59 19.17 28.69
N LYS A 117 0.79 19.29 27.38
CA LYS A 117 0.27 20.38 26.55
C LYS A 117 -0.75 19.82 25.56
N ASP A 118 -1.83 20.55 25.33
CA ASP A 118 -2.79 20.25 24.26
C ASP A 118 -2.10 20.35 22.90
N ILE A 119 -1.69 19.22 22.35
CA ILE A 119 -1.04 19.14 21.05
C ILE A 119 -2.13 18.87 19.99
N PRO A 120 -2.16 19.62 18.87
CA PRO A 120 -3.05 19.33 17.75
C PRO A 120 -2.56 18.09 16.99
N HIS A 121 -2.98 16.92 17.47
CA HIS A 121 -2.60 15.59 16.97
C HIS A 121 -2.88 15.42 15.48
N GLY A 122 -4.00 15.95 14.98
CA GLY A 122 -4.38 15.86 13.56
C GLY A 122 -3.47 16.67 12.63
N PHE A 123 -2.94 17.81 13.08
CA PHE A 123 -2.05 18.63 12.25
C PHE A 123 -0.67 17.97 12.11
N ILE A 124 -0.14 17.45 13.21
CA ILE A 124 1.13 16.71 13.22
C ILE A 124 1.04 15.45 12.36
N PHE A 125 -0.08 14.73 12.45
CA PHE A 125 -0.33 13.57 11.62
C PHE A 125 -0.37 13.93 10.12
N ALA A 126 -1.04 15.03 9.75
CA ALA A 126 -1.09 15.50 8.36
C ALA A 126 0.30 15.90 7.83
N THR A 127 1.13 16.56 8.64
CA THR A 127 2.51 16.90 8.26
C THR A 127 3.37 15.66 8.03
N PHE A 128 3.14 14.56 8.76
CA PHE A 128 3.87 13.31 8.55
C PHE A 128 3.43 12.50 7.32
N ILE A 129 2.25 12.77 6.77
CA ILE A 129 1.74 12.08 5.57
C ILE A 129 2.06 12.86 4.28
N LEU A 130 2.35 14.17 4.40
CA LEU A 130 2.60 15.04 3.26
C LEU A 130 4.05 15.03 2.72
N ASP A 131 5.01 14.49 3.48
CA ASP A 131 6.44 14.32 3.11
C ASP A 131 6.75 12.84 2.79
#